data_AF-A0A3S4PY10-F1
#
_entry.id   AF-A0A3S4PY10-F1
#
_cell.length_a   1.000
_cell.length_b   1.000
_cell.length_c   1.000
_cell.angle_alpha   90.00
_cell.angle_beta   90.00
_cell.angle_gamma   90.00
#
_symmetry.space_group_name_H-M   'P 1'
#
loop_
_entity.id
_entity.type
_entity.pdbx_description
1 polymer ?
#
loop_
_entity_poly.entity_id
_entity_poly.type
_entity_poly.pdbx_seq_one_letter_code
_entity_poly.pdbx_strand_id
1 'polypeptide(L)'
;MLMHGLLLAFSCFAAFGFGATLLPDEEVAALRQIAQTLGKNWNFSTDPCSGESGWVGPTPTLGFVNAVTCNCSYQNNTVCHIVSIVLTGQNLQGVLPPELVNLPYLQEIDLRRNYLNGTIPKEWGSMQLVTISLLGNRLSGPIPKEIGNISTLKELRLIANQFSGTLPPELGNLVNLEQLRISGNHFTGKIPDFIQNWTQLEELQIQGSGLQGPIPFGISLLKNLTELRISDINGMASAFPLLSNMKEMNRLILRNCNLTGPIPEYIWAMAKLGTL
;
A
#
# COMPACT_ATOMS: atom_id res chain seq x y z
N MET A 1 -39.16 45.37 -56.34
CA MET A 1 -38.79 46.20 -55.18
C MET A 1 -39.59 45.66 -54.00
N LEU A 2 -39.12 44.88 -53.03
CA LEU A 2 -37.80 44.49 -52.56
C LEU A 2 -37.95 43.07 -51.96
N MET A 3 -37.06 42.16 -52.34
CA MET A 3 -36.87 40.87 -51.65
C MET A 3 -36.35 41.12 -50.23
N HIS A 4 -36.93 40.48 -49.21
CA HIS A 4 -36.31 40.37 -47.90
C HIS A 4 -35.78 38.93 -47.74
N GLY A 5 -34.46 38.80 -47.86
CA GLY A 5 -33.73 37.54 -47.73
C GLY A 5 -33.60 37.09 -46.28
N LEU A 6 -33.58 35.77 -46.11
CA LEU A 6 -33.19 35.08 -44.89
C LEU A 6 -31.75 35.45 -44.49
N LEU A 7 -31.56 35.74 -43.20
CA LEU A 7 -30.27 35.66 -42.52
C LEU A 7 -30.41 34.62 -41.41
N LEU A 8 -30.09 33.37 -41.73
CA LEU A 8 -29.80 32.32 -40.75
C LEU A 8 -28.42 32.64 -40.17
N ALA A 9 -28.40 33.16 -38.94
CA ALA A 9 -27.18 33.30 -38.18
C ALA A 9 -26.69 31.92 -37.72
N PHE A 10 -25.77 31.32 -38.48
CA PHE A 10 -24.94 30.23 -37.99
C PHE A 10 -23.96 30.81 -36.98
N SER A 11 -24.34 30.82 -35.70
CA SER A 11 -23.39 30.99 -34.60
C SER A 11 -22.58 29.69 -34.48
N CYS A 12 -21.47 29.63 -35.21
CA CYS A 12 -20.43 28.65 -35.00
C CYS A 12 -19.79 28.95 -33.63
N PHE A 13 -20.30 28.32 -32.58
CA PHE A 13 -19.54 28.23 -31.33
C PHE A 13 -18.33 27.35 -31.63
N ALA A 14 -17.18 27.99 -31.86
CA ALA A 14 -15.90 27.33 -31.74
C ALA A 14 -15.79 26.82 -30.31
N ALA A 15 -16.14 25.55 -30.10
CA ALA A 15 -15.70 24.83 -28.93
C ALA A 15 -14.18 24.83 -29.00
N PHE A 16 -13.54 25.64 -28.15
CA PHE A 16 -12.13 25.47 -27.84
C PHE A 16 -12.00 24.10 -27.18
N GLY A 17 -11.76 23.08 -28.00
CA GLY A 17 -11.22 21.82 -27.54
C GLY A 17 -9.84 22.13 -26.98
N PHE A 18 -9.74 22.34 -25.66
CA PHE A 18 -8.51 22.03 -24.96
C PHE A 18 -8.21 20.58 -25.32
N GLY A 19 -7.11 20.35 -26.04
CA GLY A 19 -6.74 19.03 -26.54
C GLY A 19 -6.88 18.03 -25.40
N ALA A 20 -7.75 17.04 -25.58
CA ALA A 20 -8.06 16.07 -24.54
C ALA A 20 -6.74 15.51 -24.04
N THR A 21 -6.43 15.73 -22.77
CA THR A 21 -5.36 15.02 -22.09
C THR A 21 -5.66 13.54 -22.20
N LEU A 22 -4.76 12.76 -22.83
CA LEU A 22 -5.02 11.37 -23.13
C LEU A 22 -4.14 10.47 -22.26
N LEU A 23 -4.75 9.44 -21.68
CA LEU A 23 -4.04 8.28 -21.16
C LEU A 23 -3.50 7.45 -22.34
N PRO A 24 -2.22 7.03 -22.35
CA PRO A 24 -1.68 6.21 -23.42
C PRO A 24 -2.44 4.89 -23.63
N ASP A 25 -2.60 4.49 -24.90
CA ASP A 25 -3.30 3.25 -25.28
C ASP A 25 -2.72 1.99 -24.62
N GLU A 26 -1.41 1.98 -24.37
CA GLU A 26 -0.72 0.89 -23.69
C GLU A 26 -1.18 0.74 -22.22
N GLU A 27 -1.37 1.85 -21.50
CA GLU A 27 -1.90 1.83 -20.14
C GLU A 27 -3.38 1.45 -20.11
N VAL A 28 -4.16 1.88 -21.11
CA VAL A 28 -5.55 1.43 -21.28
C VAL A 28 -5.62 -0.08 -21.53
N ALA A 29 -4.72 -0.62 -22.37
CA ALA A 29 -4.62 -2.05 -22.62
C ALA A 29 -4.21 -2.83 -21.37
N ALA A 30 -3.24 -2.31 -20.60
CA ALA A 30 -2.85 -2.88 -19.32
C ALA A 30 -4.03 -2.91 -18.34
N LEU A 31 -4.80 -1.81 -18.21
CA LEU A 31 -5.99 -1.75 -17.38
C LEU A 31 -7.04 -2.81 -17.76
N ARG A 32 -7.21 -3.13 -19.05
CA ARG A 32 -8.12 -4.20 -19.49
C ARG A 32 -7.68 -5.57 -18.97
N GLN A 33 -6.38 -5.87 -19.00
CA GLN A 33 -5.85 -7.11 -18.45
C GLN A 33 -5.97 -7.15 -16.92
N ILE A 34 -5.57 -6.06 -16.25
CA ILE A 34 -5.71 -5.89 -14.80
C ILE A 34 -7.16 -6.10 -14.35
N ALA A 35 -8.13 -5.55 -15.09
CA ALA A 35 -9.55 -5.72 -14.82
C ALA A 35 -9.97 -7.20 -14.85
N GLN A 36 -9.52 -7.94 -15.87
CA GLN A 36 -9.79 -9.38 -15.99
C GLN A 36 -9.17 -10.15 -14.83
N THR A 37 -7.90 -9.89 -14.51
CA THR A 37 -7.15 -10.59 -13.44
C THR A 37 -7.77 -10.36 -12.06
N LEU A 38 -8.25 -9.14 -11.78
CA LEU A 38 -8.93 -8.80 -10.52
C LEU A 38 -10.38 -9.30 -10.46
N GLY A 39 -11.01 -9.57 -11.61
CA GLY A 39 -12.46 -9.72 -11.71
C GLY A 39 -13.21 -8.39 -11.56
N LYS A 40 -12.61 -7.28 -11.99
CA LYS A 40 -13.20 -5.93 -11.97
C LYS A 40 -13.89 -5.63 -13.31
N ASN A 41 -15.07 -5.02 -13.23
CA ASN A 41 -15.88 -4.60 -14.38
C ASN A 41 -15.78 -3.09 -14.65
N TRP A 42 -14.59 -2.57 -14.97
CA TRP A 42 -14.47 -1.16 -15.35
C TRP A 42 -15.15 -0.85 -16.70
N ASN A 43 -15.67 0.38 -16.83
CA ASN A 43 -16.27 0.87 -18.07
C ASN A 43 -15.20 1.49 -18.98
N PHE A 44 -14.76 0.74 -19.99
CA PHE A 44 -13.77 1.21 -20.96
C PHE A 44 -14.35 2.04 -22.11
N SER A 45 -15.63 2.44 -22.05
CA SER A 45 -16.22 3.42 -22.97
C SER A 45 -15.89 4.86 -22.60
N THR A 46 -15.32 5.08 -21.42
CA THR A 46 -14.95 6.39 -20.87
C THR A 46 -13.47 6.38 -20.51
N ASP A 47 -12.78 7.51 -20.65
CA ASP A 47 -11.36 7.64 -20.33
C ASP A 47 -11.10 7.33 -18.83
N PRO A 48 -10.19 6.41 -18.48
CA PRO A 48 -9.83 6.12 -17.09
C PRO A 48 -9.39 7.33 -16.26
N CYS A 49 -8.85 8.36 -16.90
CA CYS A 49 -8.38 9.58 -16.26
C CYS A 49 -9.42 10.72 -16.27
N SER A 50 -10.62 10.49 -16.80
CA SER A 50 -11.69 11.51 -16.87
C SER A 50 -12.29 11.90 -15.51
N GLY A 51 -12.13 11.05 -14.49
CA GLY A 51 -12.81 11.20 -13.20
C GLY A 51 -14.30 10.80 -13.23
N GLU A 52 -14.78 10.19 -14.32
CA GLU A 52 -16.16 9.74 -14.45
C GLU A 52 -16.50 8.50 -13.60
N SER A 53 -17.79 8.29 -13.36
CA SER A 53 -18.33 7.29 -12.40
C SER A 53 -17.93 5.82 -12.67
N GLY A 54 -17.47 5.51 -13.89
CA GLY A 54 -16.96 4.18 -14.25
C GLY A 54 -15.60 3.84 -13.63
N TRP A 55 -14.82 4.87 -13.29
CA TRP A 55 -13.44 4.78 -12.80
C TRP A 55 -13.29 5.33 -11.39
N VAL A 56 -14.15 6.28 -11.03
CA VAL A 56 -14.21 6.88 -9.69
C VAL A 56 -15.63 6.72 -9.13
N GLY A 57 -15.79 5.97 -8.05
CA GLY A 57 -17.09 5.82 -7.38
C GLY A 57 -17.61 7.16 -6.83
N PRO A 58 -18.94 7.39 -6.81
CA PRO A 58 -19.51 8.62 -6.25
C PRO A 58 -19.25 8.67 -4.75
N THR A 59 -18.63 9.74 -4.26
CA THR A 59 -18.32 10.07 -2.83
C THR A 59 -17.86 8.90 -1.96
N PRO A 60 -16.64 8.90 -1.39
CA PRO A 60 -16.11 7.77 -0.63
C PRO A 60 -17.09 7.33 0.47
N THR A 61 -17.75 6.19 0.26
CA THR A 61 -18.51 5.52 1.31
C THR A 61 -17.49 4.89 2.24
N LEU A 62 -17.67 5.06 3.55
CA LEU A 62 -16.68 4.64 4.54
C LEU A 62 -16.34 3.15 4.37
N GLY A 63 -15.12 2.87 3.88
CA GLY A 63 -14.62 1.52 3.65
C GLY A 63 -14.89 0.92 2.26
N PHE A 64 -15.47 1.66 1.32
CA PHE A 64 -15.68 1.26 -0.07
C PHE A 64 -15.14 2.32 -1.03
N VAL A 65 -14.15 1.97 -1.84
CA VAL A 65 -13.52 2.89 -2.79
C VAL A 65 -13.32 2.19 -4.12
N ASN A 66 -13.67 2.88 -5.20
CA ASN A 66 -13.28 2.55 -6.57
C ASN A 66 -12.65 3.82 -7.14
N ALA A 67 -11.34 3.88 -7.26
CA ALA A 67 -10.66 5.05 -7.78
C ALA A 67 -9.40 4.64 -8.56
N VAL A 68 -9.35 5.07 -9.81
CA VAL A 68 -8.10 5.17 -10.58
C VAL A 68 -7.74 6.65 -10.65
N THR A 69 -6.54 6.99 -10.19
CA THR A 69 -6.04 8.37 -10.19
C THR A 69 -4.91 8.50 -11.18
N CYS A 70 -4.95 9.56 -11.97
CA CYS A 70 -3.93 9.87 -12.95
C CYS A 70 -3.21 11.17 -12.62
N ASN A 71 -1.93 11.24 -12.96
CA ASN A 71 -1.19 12.49 -13.02
C ASN A 71 -1.11 12.95 -14.48
N CYS A 72 -1.72 14.10 -14.78
CA CYS A 72 -1.77 14.69 -16.11
C CYS A 72 -0.79 15.86 -16.29
N SER A 73 0.26 15.95 -15.47
CA SER A 73 1.26 17.02 -15.57
C SER A 73 2.34 16.77 -16.65
N TYR A 74 2.19 15.74 -17.47
CA TYR A 74 3.20 15.32 -18.45
C TYR A 74 2.98 15.98 -19.80
N GLN A 75 4.09 16.20 -20.52
CA GLN A 75 4.10 16.77 -21.87
C GLN A 75 3.22 18.03 -21.99
N ASN A 76 3.49 19.05 -21.16
CA ASN A 76 2.72 20.31 -21.12
C ASN A 76 1.22 20.11 -20.83
N ASN A 77 0.90 19.22 -19.89
CA ASN A 77 -0.46 18.85 -19.51
C ASN A 77 -1.28 18.28 -20.67
N THR A 78 -0.69 17.42 -21.49
CA THR A 78 -1.39 16.74 -22.60
C THR A 78 -1.41 15.23 -22.46
N VAL A 79 -0.59 14.67 -21.56
CA VAL A 79 -0.54 13.23 -21.29
C VAL A 79 -0.79 12.96 -19.81
N CYS A 80 -1.64 11.97 -19.56
CA CYS A 80 -1.92 11.43 -18.24
C CYS A 80 -1.25 10.08 -18.06
N HIS A 81 -0.79 9.79 -16.84
CA HIS A 81 -0.31 8.46 -16.46
C HIS A 81 -0.99 8.02 -15.17
N ILE A 82 -1.28 6.72 -15.05
CA ILE A 82 -1.91 6.18 -13.83
C ILE A 82 -0.88 6.15 -12.71
N VAL A 83 -1.24 6.75 -11.58
CA VAL A 83 -0.35 6.86 -10.40
C VAL A 83 -0.90 6.13 -9.18
N SER A 84 -2.21 5.90 -9.11
CA SER A 84 -2.83 5.21 -7.97
C SER A 84 -4.06 4.39 -8.39
N ILE A 85 -4.16 3.17 -7.86
CA ILE A 85 -5.33 2.30 -7.97
C ILE A 85 -5.80 1.94 -6.56
N VAL A 86 -6.97 2.46 -6.18
CA VAL A 86 -7.62 2.22 -4.88
C VAL A 86 -8.96 1.53 -5.10
N LEU A 87 -9.01 0.22 -4.83
CA LEU A 87 -10.18 -0.63 -4.95
C LEU A 87 -10.50 -1.27 -3.59
N THR A 88 -10.99 -0.49 -2.63
CA THR A 88 -11.37 -1.01 -1.32
C THR A 88 -12.79 -1.57 -1.31
N GLY A 89 -13.02 -2.76 -0.74
CA GLY A 89 -14.38 -3.26 -0.51
C GLY A 89 -15.16 -3.64 -1.76
N GLN A 90 -14.49 -3.88 -2.90
CA GLN A 90 -15.13 -4.06 -4.21
C GLN A 90 -15.57 -5.50 -4.50
N ASN A 91 -15.54 -6.40 -3.49
CA ASN A 91 -15.85 -7.83 -3.63
C ASN A 91 -15.02 -8.54 -4.73
N LEU A 92 -13.80 -8.07 -5.00
CA LEU A 92 -12.93 -8.68 -6.01
C LEU A 92 -12.52 -10.09 -5.59
N GLN A 93 -12.61 -11.06 -6.50
CA GLN A 93 -12.37 -12.49 -6.22
C GLN A 93 -11.19 -13.07 -7.02
N GLY A 94 -10.57 -12.26 -7.88
CA GLY A 94 -9.43 -12.65 -8.69
C GLY A 94 -8.14 -12.77 -7.89
N VAL A 95 -7.03 -12.61 -8.60
CA VAL A 95 -5.66 -12.62 -8.03
C VAL A 95 -5.02 -11.24 -8.17
N LEU A 96 -3.89 -11.05 -7.52
CA LEU A 96 -3.07 -9.85 -7.71
C LEU A 96 -2.47 -9.84 -9.13
N PRO A 97 -2.64 -8.77 -9.92
CA PRO A 97 -2.20 -8.74 -11.31
C PRO A 97 -0.69 -8.52 -11.42
N PRO A 98 0.09 -9.47 -12.02
CA PRO A 98 1.45 -9.19 -12.44
C PRO A 98 1.52 -8.08 -13.50
N GLU A 99 0.42 -7.87 -14.25
CA GLU A 99 0.33 -6.89 -15.34
C GLU A 99 0.41 -5.44 -14.86
N LEU A 100 0.35 -5.17 -13.55
CA LEU A 100 0.57 -3.83 -12.99
C LEU A 100 1.95 -3.26 -13.34
N VAL A 101 2.92 -4.12 -13.66
CA VAL A 101 4.24 -3.70 -14.18
C VAL A 101 4.13 -2.87 -15.48
N ASN A 102 3.05 -3.02 -16.23
CA ASN A 102 2.79 -2.27 -17.45
C ASN A 102 2.22 -0.86 -17.19
N LEU A 103 2.13 -0.43 -15.93
CA LEU A 103 1.77 0.93 -15.51
C LEU A 103 3.01 1.61 -14.92
N PRO A 104 3.87 2.24 -15.74
CA PRO A 104 5.22 2.63 -15.34
C PRO A 104 5.29 3.74 -14.29
N TYR A 105 4.19 4.49 -14.09
CA TYR A 105 4.09 5.58 -13.13
C TYR A 105 3.26 5.22 -11.89
N LEU A 106 2.80 3.97 -11.77
CA LEU A 106 2.00 3.53 -10.63
C LEU A 106 2.83 3.57 -9.35
N GLN A 107 2.34 4.32 -8.36
CA GLN A 107 2.98 4.51 -7.05
C GLN A 107 2.17 3.91 -5.91
N GLU A 108 0.85 3.83 -6.05
CA GLU A 108 -0.04 3.34 -4.98
C GLU A 108 -0.95 2.22 -5.48
N ILE A 109 -0.96 1.13 -4.71
CA ILE A 109 -1.91 0.03 -4.83
C ILE A 109 -2.61 -0.16 -3.49
N ASP A 110 -3.92 0.04 -3.46
CA ASP A 110 -4.77 -0.23 -2.30
C ASP A 110 -5.94 -1.12 -2.69
N LEU A 111 -5.83 -2.42 -2.37
CA LEU A 111 -6.81 -3.45 -2.70
C LEU A 111 -7.43 -4.04 -1.43
N ARG A 112 -7.52 -3.24 -0.36
CA ARG A 112 -7.98 -3.72 0.94
C ARG A 112 -9.42 -4.21 0.94
N ARG A 113 -9.73 -5.15 1.83
CA ARG A 113 -11.09 -5.66 2.10
C ARG A 113 -11.77 -6.22 0.85
N ASN A 114 -11.06 -7.05 0.10
CA ASN A 114 -11.62 -7.84 -1.00
C ASN A 114 -11.53 -9.34 -0.66
N TYR A 115 -11.79 -10.19 -1.65
CA TYR A 115 -11.65 -11.64 -1.56
C TYR A 115 -10.52 -12.16 -2.45
N LEU A 116 -9.52 -11.33 -2.73
CA LEU A 116 -8.40 -11.68 -3.61
C LEU A 116 -7.62 -12.86 -3.03
N ASN A 117 -7.22 -13.79 -3.90
CA ASN A 117 -6.47 -14.98 -3.54
C ASN A 117 -5.12 -15.05 -4.29
N GLY A 118 -4.38 -16.14 -4.12
CA GLY A 118 -3.06 -16.32 -4.72
C GLY A 118 -1.93 -15.72 -3.89
N THR A 119 -0.87 -15.26 -4.54
CA THR A 119 0.36 -14.74 -3.93
C THR A 119 0.66 -13.32 -4.44
N ILE A 120 1.57 -12.60 -3.79
CA ILE A 120 2.09 -11.33 -4.34
C ILE A 120 2.94 -11.66 -5.58
N PRO A 121 2.70 -11.03 -6.74
CA PRO A 121 3.51 -11.24 -7.93
C PRO A 121 4.94 -10.73 -7.71
N LYS A 122 5.94 -11.53 -8.09
CA LYS A 122 7.36 -11.14 -7.98
C LYS A 122 7.70 -9.98 -8.93
N GLU A 123 6.93 -9.84 -10.00
CA GLU A 123 7.06 -8.80 -11.03
C GLU A 123 6.95 -7.40 -10.44
N TRP A 124 6.19 -7.24 -9.34
CA TRP A 124 6.06 -5.97 -8.63
C TRP A 124 7.39 -5.43 -8.10
N GLY A 125 8.39 -6.29 -7.91
CA GLY A 125 9.74 -5.87 -7.51
C GLY A 125 10.47 -5.00 -8.52
N SER A 126 9.97 -4.89 -9.76
CA SER A 126 10.52 -3.98 -10.78
C SER A 126 9.87 -2.59 -10.80
N MET A 127 8.82 -2.38 -10.00
CA MET A 127 8.02 -1.16 -9.98
C MET A 127 8.61 -0.11 -9.01
N GLN A 128 8.11 1.12 -9.11
CA GLN A 128 8.47 2.24 -8.22
C GLN A 128 7.33 2.58 -7.24
N LEU A 129 6.80 1.54 -6.58
CA LEU A 129 5.68 1.66 -5.66
C LEU A 129 6.09 2.33 -4.35
N VAL A 130 5.26 3.26 -3.89
CA VAL A 130 5.38 3.94 -2.60
C VAL A 130 4.50 3.25 -1.55
N THR A 131 3.32 2.79 -1.95
CA THR A 131 2.34 2.18 -1.05
C THR A 131 1.79 0.88 -1.60
N ILE A 132 1.85 -0.18 -0.80
CA ILE A 132 1.19 -1.46 -1.05
C ILE A 132 0.27 -1.77 0.12
N SER A 133 -1.05 -1.76 -0.14
CA SER A 133 -2.07 -2.08 0.85
C SER A 133 -2.97 -3.23 0.40
N LEU A 134 -2.84 -4.38 1.08
CA LEU A 134 -3.52 -5.63 0.75
C LEU A 134 -4.34 -6.18 1.93
N LEU A 135 -4.58 -5.35 2.95
CA LEU A 135 -5.26 -5.72 4.19
C LEU A 135 -6.61 -6.41 3.94
N GLY A 136 -6.86 -7.52 4.63
CA GLY A 136 -8.17 -8.18 4.63
C GLY A 136 -8.51 -8.79 3.28
N ASN A 137 -7.71 -9.77 2.86
CA ASN A 137 -7.93 -10.58 1.66
C ASN A 137 -7.73 -12.07 2.01
N ARG A 138 -7.65 -12.94 0.99
CA ARG A 138 -7.35 -14.38 1.10
C ARG A 138 -6.00 -14.71 0.48
N LEU A 139 -5.07 -13.74 0.48
CA LEU A 139 -3.73 -13.90 -0.10
C LEU A 139 -2.90 -14.84 0.77
N SER A 140 -2.04 -15.63 0.15
CA SER A 140 -1.29 -16.70 0.78
C SER A 140 0.13 -16.79 0.23
N GLY A 141 0.91 -17.76 0.71
CA GLY A 141 2.30 -17.98 0.31
C GLY A 141 3.27 -16.96 0.91
N PRO A 142 4.56 -17.02 0.53
CA PRO A 142 5.57 -16.11 1.05
C PRO A 142 5.49 -14.72 0.44
N ILE A 143 6.05 -13.73 1.14
CA ILE A 143 6.41 -12.45 0.53
C ILE A 143 7.56 -12.73 -0.46
N PRO A 144 7.42 -12.37 -1.75
CA PRO A 144 8.52 -12.51 -2.70
C PRO A 144 9.71 -11.65 -2.28
N LYS A 145 10.93 -12.19 -2.41
CA LYS A 145 12.15 -11.43 -2.09
C LYS A 145 12.32 -10.19 -2.97
N GLU A 146 11.75 -10.22 -4.17
CA GLU A 146 11.77 -9.14 -5.15
C GLU A 146 11.10 -7.87 -4.62
N ILE A 147 10.20 -7.96 -3.64
CA ILE A 147 9.65 -6.79 -2.95
C ILE A 147 10.75 -5.94 -2.31
N GLY A 148 11.87 -6.55 -1.89
CA GLY A 148 13.04 -5.84 -1.39
C GLY A 148 13.76 -4.96 -2.43
N ASN A 149 13.42 -5.06 -3.72
CA ASN A 149 13.98 -4.21 -4.77
C ASN A 149 13.24 -2.87 -4.92
N ILE A 150 12.07 -2.71 -4.30
CA ILE A 150 11.24 -1.50 -4.39
C ILE A 150 11.76 -0.45 -3.41
N SER A 151 12.90 0.17 -3.73
CA SER A 151 13.56 1.13 -2.84
C SER A 151 12.73 2.38 -2.51
N THR A 152 11.68 2.65 -3.29
CA THR A 152 10.72 3.74 -3.09
C THR A 152 9.62 3.42 -2.08
N LEU A 153 9.50 2.17 -1.63
CA LEU A 153 8.41 1.72 -0.78
C LEU A 153 8.47 2.35 0.62
N LYS A 154 7.38 3.00 1.02
CA LYS A 154 7.18 3.62 2.33
C LYS A 154 6.18 2.85 3.18
N GLU A 155 5.14 2.28 2.57
CA GLU A 155 4.08 1.58 3.29
C GLU A 155 3.87 0.17 2.76
N LEU A 156 4.02 -0.82 3.65
CA LEU A 156 3.69 -2.22 3.37
C LEU A 156 2.65 -2.73 4.39
N ARG A 157 1.40 -2.86 3.95
CA ARG A 157 0.26 -3.23 4.81
C ARG A 157 -0.38 -4.54 4.32
N LEU A 158 -0.10 -5.63 5.03
CA LEU A 158 -0.47 -7.01 4.68
C LEU A 158 -1.40 -7.68 5.72
N ILE A 159 -1.98 -6.89 6.62
CA ILE A 159 -2.76 -7.38 7.77
C ILE A 159 -3.92 -8.30 7.34
N ALA A 160 -4.23 -9.32 8.14
CA ALA A 160 -5.40 -10.19 7.96
C ALA A 160 -5.42 -10.86 6.58
N ASN A 161 -4.40 -11.66 6.33
CA ASN A 161 -4.26 -12.53 5.16
C ASN A 161 -3.82 -13.93 5.64
N GLN A 162 -3.35 -14.75 4.71
CA GLN A 162 -2.83 -16.09 4.95
C GLN A 162 -1.36 -16.21 4.53
N PHE A 163 -0.61 -15.10 4.52
CA PHE A 163 0.82 -15.12 4.16
C PHE A 163 1.60 -16.05 5.10
N SER A 164 2.61 -16.73 4.56
CA SER A 164 3.36 -17.77 5.25
C SER A 164 4.84 -17.73 4.93
N GLY A 165 5.63 -18.65 5.51
CA GLY A 165 7.09 -18.65 5.35
C GLY A 165 7.79 -17.55 6.15
N THR A 166 9.09 -17.42 5.95
CA THR A 166 9.93 -16.43 6.65
C THR A 166 9.87 -15.06 5.96
N LEU A 167 10.10 -13.98 6.71
CA LEU A 167 10.36 -12.67 6.10
C LEU A 167 11.69 -12.71 5.33
N PRO A 168 11.72 -12.40 4.01
CA PRO A 168 12.95 -12.49 3.23
C PRO A 168 13.97 -11.42 3.67
N PRO A 169 15.27 -11.76 3.77
CA PRO A 169 16.34 -10.82 4.12
C PRO A 169 16.38 -9.55 3.27
N GLU A 170 15.95 -9.63 2.02
CA GLU A 170 15.89 -8.54 1.05
C GLU A 170 14.95 -7.41 1.49
N LEU A 171 13.98 -7.65 2.39
CA LEU A 171 13.18 -6.57 2.97
C LEU A 171 14.03 -5.58 3.77
N GLY A 172 15.22 -5.98 4.23
CA GLY A 172 16.20 -5.08 4.85
C GLY A 172 16.72 -3.97 3.93
N ASN A 173 16.48 -4.06 2.61
CA ASN A 173 16.85 -3.04 1.63
C ASN A 173 15.84 -1.88 1.56
N LEU A 174 14.66 -2.02 2.19
CA LEU A 174 13.59 -1.01 2.19
C LEU A 174 13.90 0.12 3.19
N VAL A 175 14.99 0.85 2.97
CA VAL A 175 15.51 1.87 3.90
C VAL A 175 14.58 3.08 4.06
N ASN A 176 13.64 3.28 3.14
CA ASN A 176 12.62 4.34 3.17
C ASN A 176 11.30 3.89 3.81
N LEU A 177 11.23 2.66 4.36
CA LEU A 177 9.99 2.12 4.92
C LEU A 177 9.60 2.91 6.18
N GLU A 178 8.40 3.49 6.14
CA GLU A 178 7.78 4.27 7.20
C GLU A 178 6.75 3.42 7.98
N GLN A 179 6.09 2.47 7.31
CA GLN A 179 5.08 1.62 7.95
C GLN A 179 5.16 0.16 7.51
N LEU A 180 5.24 -0.74 8.49
CA LEU A 180 5.12 -2.18 8.28
C LEU A 180 4.01 -2.77 9.15
N ARG A 181 2.99 -3.34 8.50
CA ARG A 181 1.86 -3.96 9.21
C ARG A 181 1.58 -5.34 8.65
N ILE A 182 1.92 -6.38 9.41
CA ILE A 182 1.85 -7.79 8.96
C ILE A 182 1.03 -8.69 9.89
N SER A 183 0.27 -8.09 10.81
CA SER A 183 -0.53 -8.78 11.83
C SER A 183 -1.57 -9.73 11.23
N GLY A 184 -1.91 -10.82 11.93
CA GLY A 184 -2.93 -11.78 11.49
C GLY A 184 -2.55 -12.49 10.18
N ASN A 185 -1.42 -13.19 10.21
CA ASN A 185 -0.88 -14.01 9.13
C ASN A 185 -0.26 -15.29 9.72
N HIS A 186 0.30 -16.16 8.87
CA HIS A 186 0.89 -17.45 9.24
C HIS A 186 2.39 -17.51 8.92
N PHE A 187 3.11 -16.40 9.12
CA PHE A 187 4.57 -16.36 8.96
C PHE A 187 5.27 -17.32 9.92
N THR A 188 6.52 -17.65 9.61
CA THR A 188 7.36 -18.53 10.42
C THR A 188 8.74 -17.91 10.60
N GLY A 189 9.55 -18.52 11.47
CA GLY A 189 10.88 -18.02 11.81
C GLY A 189 10.83 -16.86 12.79
N LYS A 190 11.99 -16.23 13.00
CA LYS A 190 12.16 -15.14 13.97
C LYS A 190 11.82 -13.79 13.34
N ILE A 191 11.53 -12.79 14.18
CA ILE A 191 11.65 -11.39 13.76
C ILE A 191 13.12 -11.15 13.37
N PRO A 192 13.44 -10.79 12.11
CA PRO A 192 14.83 -10.72 11.66
C PRO A 192 15.60 -9.49 12.16
N ASP A 193 16.92 -9.57 12.27
CA ASP A 193 17.74 -8.44 12.73
C ASP A 193 17.79 -7.28 11.72
N PHE A 194 17.50 -7.54 10.44
CA PHE A 194 17.47 -6.48 9.42
C PHE A 194 16.41 -5.41 9.67
N ILE A 195 15.47 -5.59 10.60
CA ILE A 195 14.53 -4.53 11.00
C ILE A 195 15.29 -3.25 11.41
N GLN A 196 16.52 -3.40 11.91
CA GLN A 196 17.39 -2.31 12.32
C GLN A 196 17.75 -1.34 11.17
N ASN A 197 17.57 -1.78 9.92
CA ASN A 197 17.84 -0.97 8.72
C ASN A 197 16.71 0.02 8.41
N TRP A 198 15.49 -0.20 8.91
CA TRP A 198 14.33 0.65 8.64
C TRP A 198 14.31 1.91 9.52
N THR A 199 15.38 2.69 9.46
CA THR A 199 15.58 3.85 10.35
C THR A 199 14.52 4.95 10.19
N GLN A 200 13.76 4.93 9.10
CA GLN A 200 12.63 5.80 8.82
C GLN A 200 11.28 5.28 9.38
N LEU A 201 11.25 4.10 9.99
CA LEU A 201 10.03 3.44 10.41
C LEU A 201 9.33 4.19 11.55
N GLU A 202 8.05 4.48 11.34
CA GLU A 202 7.16 5.16 12.27
C GLU A 202 6.15 4.20 12.91
N GLU A 203 5.69 3.19 12.16
CA GLU A 203 4.71 2.21 12.62
C GLU A 203 5.17 0.76 12.34
N LEU A 204 5.25 -0.03 13.41
CA LEU A 204 5.50 -1.47 13.33
C LEU A 204 4.40 -2.26 14.04
N GLN A 205 3.64 -3.06 13.28
CA GLN A 205 2.60 -3.94 13.81
C GLN A 205 2.80 -5.42 13.44
N ILE A 206 3.15 -6.21 14.45
CA ILE A 206 3.36 -7.67 14.38
C ILE A 206 2.53 -8.34 15.49
N GLN A 207 1.24 -8.55 15.26
CA GLN A 207 0.34 -9.18 16.22
C GLN A 207 -0.22 -10.48 15.65
N GLY A 208 -0.03 -11.60 16.37
CA GLY A 208 -0.56 -12.90 15.95
C GLY A 208 -0.16 -13.27 14.52
N SER A 209 1.11 -13.06 14.17
CA SER A 209 1.63 -13.22 12.81
C SER A 209 2.32 -14.57 12.57
N GLY A 210 2.49 -15.38 13.61
CA GLY A 210 3.27 -16.63 13.60
C GLY A 210 4.78 -16.45 13.77
N LEU A 211 5.28 -15.21 13.76
CA LEU A 211 6.69 -14.91 14.02
C LEU A 211 7.09 -15.23 15.46
N GLN A 212 8.35 -15.58 15.63
CA GLN A 212 8.95 -15.95 16.90
C GLN A 212 9.89 -14.86 17.42
N GLY A 213 9.93 -14.75 18.74
CA GLY A 213 10.90 -13.94 19.47
C GLY A 213 12.28 -14.58 19.59
N PRO A 214 13.22 -13.89 20.27
CA PRO A 214 13.00 -12.62 20.97
C PRO A 214 12.84 -11.42 20.01
N ILE A 215 12.35 -10.29 20.54
CA ILE A 215 12.38 -9.01 19.80
C ILE A 215 13.86 -8.62 19.60
N PRO A 216 14.34 -8.38 18.36
CA PRO A 216 15.74 -8.05 18.10
C PRO A 216 16.19 -6.77 18.82
N PHE A 217 17.41 -6.78 19.36
CA PHE A 217 17.99 -5.60 20.03
C PHE A 217 18.14 -4.40 19.07
N GLY A 218 18.27 -4.67 17.77
CA GLY A 218 18.31 -3.67 16.70
C GLY A 218 17.06 -2.78 16.62
N ILE A 219 15.95 -3.16 17.28
CA ILE A 219 14.76 -2.31 17.43
C ILE A 219 15.11 -0.94 18.04
N SER A 220 16.15 -0.88 18.88
CA SER A 220 16.64 0.35 19.53
C SER A 220 17.16 1.42 18.56
N LEU A 221 17.42 1.05 17.29
CA LEU A 221 17.86 1.97 16.24
C LEU A 221 16.70 2.70 15.56
N LEU A 222 15.45 2.26 15.76
CA LEU A 222 14.26 2.80 15.09
C LEU A 222 13.71 4.01 15.85
N LYS A 223 14.44 5.13 15.78
CA LYS A 223 14.19 6.33 16.59
C LYS A 223 12.92 7.08 16.23
N ASN A 224 12.41 6.88 15.00
CA ASN A 224 11.21 7.53 14.50
C ASN A 224 9.92 6.79 14.88
N LEU A 225 10.01 5.63 15.55
CA LEU A 225 8.82 4.87 15.93
C LEU A 225 7.89 5.68 16.82
N THR A 226 6.66 5.81 16.35
CA THR A 226 5.53 6.40 17.08
C THR A 226 4.58 5.30 17.57
N GLU A 227 4.51 4.18 16.86
CA GLU A 227 3.68 3.05 17.23
C GLU A 227 4.43 1.72 17.08
N LEU A 228 4.61 1.01 18.20
CA LEU A 228 5.17 -0.33 18.26
C LEU A 228 4.15 -1.29 18.87
N ARG A 229 3.58 -2.16 18.05
CA ARG A 229 2.72 -3.26 18.51
C ARG A 229 3.32 -4.60 18.14
N ILE A 230 3.83 -5.32 19.11
CA ILE A 230 4.24 -6.71 18.96
C ILE A 230 3.40 -7.54 19.93
N SER A 231 2.70 -8.54 19.42
CA SER A 231 1.87 -9.39 20.27
C SER A 231 1.83 -10.83 19.79
N ASP A 232 1.70 -11.76 20.74
CA ASP A 232 1.50 -13.18 20.48
C ASP A 232 2.65 -13.79 19.67
N ILE A 233 3.89 -13.53 20.11
CA ILE A 233 5.09 -14.16 19.57
C ILE A 233 5.56 -15.29 20.50
N ASN A 234 5.87 -16.44 19.92
CA ASN A 234 6.43 -17.59 20.64
C ASN A 234 7.96 -17.54 20.64
N GLY A 235 8.64 -18.32 21.48
CA GLY A 235 10.12 -18.42 21.45
C GLY A 235 10.75 -18.29 22.82
N MET A 236 12.07 -18.10 22.85
CA MET A 236 12.83 -17.99 24.10
C MET A 236 12.45 -16.72 24.86
N ALA A 237 12.49 -16.82 26.20
CA ALA A 237 12.29 -15.68 27.07
C ALA A 237 13.39 -14.65 26.85
N SER A 238 13.03 -13.36 26.92
CA SER A 238 13.99 -12.26 26.75
C SER A 238 13.67 -11.08 27.65
N ALA A 239 14.68 -10.29 27.97
CA ALA A 239 14.48 -9.05 28.70
C ALA A 239 13.66 -8.06 27.86
N PHE A 240 13.07 -7.07 28.54
CA PHE A 240 12.40 -5.96 27.88
C PHE A 240 13.34 -5.25 26.87
N PRO A 241 12.91 -5.00 25.61
CA PRO A 241 13.78 -4.40 24.58
C PRO A 241 14.20 -2.98 24.95
N LEU A 242 15.39 -2.55 24.52
CA LEU A 242 15.87 -1.20 24.80
C LEU A 242 15.16 -0.16 23.91
N LEU A 243 14.23 0.60 24.50
CA LEU A 243 13.42 1.61 23.79
C LEU A 243 13.72 3.05 24.21
N SER A 244 14.77 3.28 25.02
CA SER A 244 15.08 4.58 25.63
C SER A 244 15.35 5.71 24.62
N ASN A 245 15.70 5.36 23.37
CA ASN A 245 15.97 6.33 22.30
C ASN A 245 14.72 6.71 21.48
N MET A 246 13.56 6.08 21.71
CA MET A 246 12.32 6.28 20.93
C MET A 246 11.52 7.47 21.47
N LYS A 247 12.01 8.68 21.19
CA LYS A 247 11.42 9.93 21.73
C LYS A 247 10.03 10.24 21.17
N GLU A 248 9.71 9.68 20.01
CA GLU A 248 8.44 9.89 19.30
C GLU A 248 7.35 8.87 19.66
N MET A 249 7.65 7.88 20.51
CA MET A 249 6.74 6.80 20.85
C MET A 249 5.46 7.31 21.50
N ASN A 250 4.33 7.05 20.86
CA ASN A 250 2.98 7.33 21.34
C ASN A 250 2.29 6.06 21.85
N ARG A 251 2.48 4.94 21.16
CA ARG A 251 1.81 3.68 21.50
C ARG A 251 2.80 2.53 21.55
N LEU A 252 2.93 1.93 22.72
CA LEU A 252 3.72 0.73 22.95
C LEU A 252 2.79 -0.40 23.40
N ILE A 253 2.75 -1.51 22.64
CA ILE A 253 1.99 -2.71 23.02
C ILE A 253 2.90 -3.91 22.83
N LEU A 254 3.36 -4.49 23.94
CA LEU A 254 4.19 -5.71 23.97
C LEU A 254 3.46 -6.80 24.78
N ARG A 255 2.47 -7.46 24.17
CA ARG A 255 1.61 -8.45 24.83
C ARG A 255 2.01 -9.86 24.46
N ASN A 256 2.14 -10.77 25.43
CA ASN A 256 2.43 -12.18 25.15
C ASN A 256 3.69 -12.35 24.27
N CYS A 257 4.79 -11.69 24.68
CA CYS A 257 6.07 -11.68 23.97
C CYS A 257 7.18 -12.45 24.71
N ASN A 258 6.81 -13.26 25.71
CA ASN A 258 7.73 -13.97 26.61
C ASN A 258 8.81 -13.05 27.24
N LEU A 259 8.41 -11.83 27.63
CA LEU A 259 9.31 -10.86 28.26
C LEU A 259 9.51 -11.20 29.75
N THR A 260 10.74 -11.09 30.22
CA THR A 260 11.14 -11.32 31.61
C THR A 260 11.78 -10.09 32.22
N GLY A 261 11.80 -10.05 33.56
CA GLY A 261 12.27 -8.89 34.32
C GLY A 261 11.22 -7.76 34.40
N PRO A 262 11.56 -6.66 35.08
CA PRO A 262 10.66 -5.52 35.23
C PRO A 262 10.56 -4.70 33.93
N ILE A 263 9.48 -3.94 33.80
CA ILE A 263 9.39 -2.86 32.82
C ILE A 263 10.44 -1.80 33.23
N PRO A 264 11.35 -1.37 32.35
CA PRO A 264 12.36 -0.38 32.69
C PRO A 264 11.76 0.99 33.07
N GLU A 265 12.32 1.63 34.10
CA GLU A 265 11.83 2.91 34.64
C GLU A 265 11.73 4.04 33.59
N TYR A 266 12.61 4.03 32.58
CA TYR A 266 12.60 5.06 31.53
C TYR A 266 11.30 5.05 30.70
N ILE A 267 10.55 3.93 30.67
CA ILE A 267 9.27 3.84 29.97
C ILE A 267 8.26 4.82 30.57
N TRP A 268 8.24 4.95 31.89
CA TRP A 268 7.35 5.87 32.60
C TRP A 268 7.70 7.35 32.37
N ALA A 269 8.93 7.63 31.91
CA ALA A 269 9.42 8.98 31.61
C ALA A 269 9.27 9.38 30.13
N MET A 270 8.70 8.52 29.28
CA MET A 270 8.51 8.80 27.86
C MET A 270 7.39 9.84 27.64
N ALA A 271 7.77 11.08 27.34
CA ALA A 271 6.85 12.23 27.31
C ALA A 271 5.66 12.12 26.33
N LYS A 272 5.81 11.37 25.23
CA LYS A 272 4.78 11.21 24.20
C LYS A 272 3.93 9.96 24.35
N LEU A 273 4.29 9.06 25.29
CA LEU A 273 3.65 7.75 25.43
C LEU A 273 2.22 7.91 25.97
N GLY A 274 1.23 7.74 25.09
CA GLY A 274 -0.20 7.83 25.42
C GLY A 274 -0.88 6.47 25.60
N THR A 275 -0.26 5.37 25.19
CA THR A 275 -0.77 4.01 25.43
C THR A 275 0.37 3.04 25.71
N LEU A 276 0.25 2.30 26.81
CA LEU A 276 1.12 1.19 27.23
C LEU A 276 0.29 -0.07 27.52
#